data_AF-A0A931WE15-F1
#
_entry.id   AF-A0A931WE15-F1
#
_cell.length_a   1.000
_cell.length_b   1.000
_cell.length_c   1.000
_cell.angle_alpha   90.00
_cell.angle_beta   90.00
_cell.angle_gamma   90.00
#
_symmetry.space_group_name_H-M   'P 1'
#
loop_
_entity.id
_entity.type
_entity.pdbx_description
1 polymer ?
#
loop_
_entity_poly.entity_id
_entity_poly.type
_entity_poly.pdbx_seq_one_letter_code
_entity_poly.pdbx_strand_id
1 'polypeptide(L)' 'MGVPRAHSTRGQKGRRRSHLALKKLGLVACNQCRKLKLPHAVCPSCGFYKGEEKINVLAKELKRKEKHKKK' A
#
# COMPACT_ATOMS: atom_id res chain seq x y z
N MET A 1 21.64 -25.12 -19.60
CA MET A 1 21.24 -24.45 -18.33
C MET A 1 22.43 -24.39 -17.40
N GLY A 2 22.78 -23.22 -16.87
CA GLY A 2 23.90 -23.09 -15.94
C GLY A 2 23.49 -23.47 -14.53
N VAL A 3 23.99 -24.62 -14.04
CA VAL A 3 23.81 -25.02 -12.64
C VAL A 3 24.95 -24.48 -11.77
N PRO A 4 24.66 -24.01 -10.54
CA PRO A 4 25.68 -23.56 -9.64
C PRO A 4 26.61 -24.71 -9.26
N ARG A 5 27.92 -24.49 -9.39
CA ARG A 5 28.95 -25.48 -9.06
C ARG A 5 29.00 -25.84 -7.57
N ALA A 6 28.61 -24.92 -6.69
CA ALA A 6 28.68 -25.11 -5.24
C ALA A 6 27.57 -24.36 -4.50
N HIS A 7 27.33 -24.76 -3.26
CA HIS A 7 26.36 -24.12 -2.37
C HIS A 7 26.85 -22.74 -1.91
N SER A 8 25.99 -21.72 -2.00
CA SER A 8 26.31 -20.37 -1.51
C SER A 8 26.31 -20.32 0.02
N THR A 9 27.40 -19.82 0.61
CA THR A 9 27.57 -19.75 2.06
C THR A 9 26.57 -18.80 2.72
N ARG A 10 26.28 -18.99 4.02
CA ARG A 10 25.38 -18.11 4.78
C ARG A 10 25.83 -16.65 4.72
N GLY A 11 27.14 -16.39 4.82
CA GLY A 11 27.72 -15.05 4.73
C GLY A 11 27.57 -14.40 3.35
N GLN A 12 27.70 -15.17 2.27
CA GLN A 12 27.46 -14.66 0.91
C GLN A 12 25.99 -14.33 0.68
N LYS A 13 25.07 -15.22 1.12
CA LYS A 13 23.62 -14.97 1.08
C LYS A 13 23.24 -13.73 1.89
N GLY A 14 23.83 -13.57 3.09
CA GLY A 14 23.61 -12.42 3.98
C GLY A 14 24.05 -11.10 3.36
N ARG A 15 25.28 -11.03 2.85
CA ARG A 15 25.80 -9.84 2.14
C ARG A 15 24.98 -9.48 0.90
N ARG A 16 24.46 -10.48 0.17
CA ARG A 16 23.57 -10.19 -0.95
C ARG A 16 22.22 -9.60 -0.50
N ARG A 17 21.69 -10.05 0.64
CA ARG A 17 20.40 -9.59 1.19
C ARG A 17 20.48 -8.28 1.96
N SER A 18 21.67 -7.83 2.38
CA SER A 18 21.81 -6.59 3.17
C SER A 18 21.29 -5.35 2.45
N HIS A 19 21.33 -5.33 1.12
CA HIS A 19 20.82 -4.23 0.30
C HIS A 19 19.31 -4.31 -0.01
N LEU A 20 18.64 -5.41 0.34
CA LEU A 20 17.24 -5.66 0.01
C LEU A 20 16.25 -5.18 1.10
N ALA A 21 16.63 -4.15 1.86
CA ALA A 21 15.78 -3.59 2.91
C ALA A 21 14.58 -2.82 2.32
N LEU A 22 13.39 -3.03 2.88
CA LEU A 22 12.19 -2.28 2.51
C LEU A 22 12.23 -0.88 3.12
N LYS A 23 11.87 0.13 2.33
CA LYS A 23 11.73 1.52 2.78
C LYS A 23 10.33 1.78 3.33
N LYS A 24 10.24 2.59 4.38
CA LYS A 24 8.94 3.08 4.89
C LYS A 24 8.30 4.02 3.88
N LEU A 25 6.97 3.99 3.79
CA LEU A 25 6.22 4.92 2.93
C LEU A 25 6.10 6.28 3.63
N GLY A 26 6.31 7.35 2.87
CA GLY A 26 6.04 8.72 3.32
C GLY A 26 4.54 8.99 3.27
N LEU A 27 3.91 9.15 4.43
CA LEU A 27 2.48 9.48 4.54
C LEU A 27 2.32 10.94 4.95
N VAL A 28 1.30 11.60 4.40
CA VAL A 28 0.97 13.00 4.64
C VAL A 28 -0.45 13.09 5.20
N ALA A 29 -0.70 14.06 6.09
CA ALA A 29 -2.04 14.31 6.61
C ALA A 29 -2.97 14.81 5.50
N CYS A 30 -4.22 14.33 5.49
CA CYS A 30 -5.26 14.82 4.60
C CYS A 30 -5.84 16.15 5.12
N ASN A 31 -5.98 17.16 4.26
CA ASN A 31 -6.55 18.46 4.65
C ASN A 31 -8.00 18.38 5.15
N GLN A 32 -8.80 17.43 4.66
CA GLN A 32 -10.22 17.31 5.00
C GLN A 32 -10.45 16.49 6.27
N CYS A 33 -9.88 15.28 6.36
CA CYS A 33 -10.16 14.35 7.47
C CYS A 33 -8.97 14.10 8.40
N ARG A 34 -7.83 14.78 8.18
CA ARG A 34 -6.55 14.68 8.95
C ARG A 34 -5.92 13.29 9.05
N LYS A 35 -6.54 12.26 8.47
CA LYS A 35 -5.97 10.91 8.35
C LYS A 35 -4.75 10.90 7.43
N LEU A 36 -3.83 9.99 7.72
CA LEU A 36 -2.64 9.74 6.91
C LEU A 36 -3.05 9.17 5.54
N LYS A 37 -2.50 9.75 4.48
CA LYS A 37 -2.69 9.31 3.10
C LYS A 37 -1.37 9.35 2.34
N LEU A 38 -1.34 8.67 1.20
CA LEU A 38 -0.22 8.76 0.27
C LEU A 38 -0.19 10.15 -0.39
N PRO A 39 1.00 10.72 -0.64
CA PRO A 39 1.13 11.94 -1.43
C PRO A 39 0.60 11.69 -2.85
N HIS A 40 0.01 12.73 -3.45
CA HIS A 40 -0.61 12.69 -4.79
C HIS A 40 -1.74 11.68 -5.00
N ALA A 41 -2.19 10.96 -3.96
CA ALA A 41 -3.32 10.04 -4.03
C ALA A 41 -4.61 10.63 -3.44
N VAL A 42 -5.74 10.09 -3.91
CA VAL A 42 -7.05 10.30 -3.29
C VAL A 42 -7.03 9.70 -1.88
N CYS A 43 -7.60 10.40 -0.89
CA CYS A 43 -7.68 9.86 0.45
C CYS A 43 -8.63 8.64 0.47
N PRO A 44 -8.20 7.45 0.93
CA PRO A 44 -9.05 6.27 0.96
C PRO A 44 -10.20 6.39 1.98
N SER A 45 -10.05 7.26 2.98
CA SER A 45 -11.05 7.43 4.03
C SER A 45 -12.14 8.44 3.70
N CYS A 46 -11.83 9.51 2.96
CA CYS A 46 -12.81 10.54 2.65
C CYS A 46 -13.10 10.68 1.15
N GLY A 47 -12.31 10.06 0.26
CA GLY A 47 -12.56 10.14 -1.19
C GLY A 47 -12.20 11.47 -1.84
N PHE A 48 -11.67 12.43 -1.06
CA PHE A 48 -11.29 13.75 -1.52
C PHE A 48 -9.85 13.82 -2.04
N TYR A 49 -9.68 14.56 -3.13
CA TYR A 49 -8.39 14.98 -3.68
C TYR A 49 -8.49 16.44 -4.15
N LYS A 50 -7.54 17.29 -3.73
CA LYS A 50 -7.53 18.73 -4.04
C LYS A 50 -8.85 19.48 -3.72
N GLY A 51 -9.56 19.05 -2.67
CA GLY A 51 -10.82 19.67 -2.25
C GLY A 51 -12.06 19.21 -3.01
N GLU A 52 -11.91 18.37 -4.03
CA GLU A 52 -13.02 17.77 -4.77
C GLU A 52 -13.24 16.32 -4.34
N GLU A 53 -14.51 15.92 -4.24
CA GLU A 53 -14.89 14.54 -4.01
C GLU A 53 -14.72 13.76 -5.33
N LYS A 54 -13.70 12.88 -5.38
CA LYS A 54 -13.44 12.04 -6.56
C LYS A 54 -14.03 10.64 -6.41
N ILE A 55 -14.28 10.20 -5.17
CA ILE A 55 -14.81 8.87 -4.88
C ILE A 55 -15.86 9.01 -3.77
N ASN A 56 -17.11 8.65 -4.06
CA ASN A 56 -18.14 8.46 -3.04
C ASN A 56 -17.83 7.19 -2.23
N VAL A 57 -17.00 7.30 -1.20
CA VAL A 57 -16.54 6.15 -0.39
C VAL A 57 -17.73 5.49 0.33
N LEU A 58 -18.67 6.28 0.84
CA LEU A 58 -19.86 5.81 1.56
C LEU A 58 -20.76 4.91 0.71
N ALA A 59 -21.02 5.30 -0.54
CA ALA A 59 -21.85 4.51 -1.47
C ALA A 59 -21.21 3.15 -1.82
N LYS A 60 -19.87 3.08 -1.81
CA LYS A 60 -19.12 1.86 -2.12
C LYS A 60 -19.09 0.87 -0.94
N GLU A 61 -19.05 1.38 0.29
CA GLU A 61 -19.09 0.55 1.50
C GLU A 61 -20.45 -0.13 1.70
N LEU A 62 -21.55 0.58 1.48
CA LEU A 62 -22.90 0.02 1.59
C LEU A 62 -23.10 -1.16 0.62
N LYS A 63 -22.73 -0.98 -0.66
CA LYS A 63 -22.79 -2.05 -1.67
C LYS A 63 -21.93 -3.27 -1.31
N ARG A 64 -20.77 -3.07 -0.68
CA ARG A 64 -19.91 -4.17 -0.21
C ARG A 64 -20.56 -4.93 0.95
N LYS A 65 -21.17 -4.24 1.91
CA LYS A 65 -21.89 -4.86 3.05
C LYS A 65 -23.07 -5.69 2.59
N GLU A 66 -23.87 -5.18 1.65
CA GLU A 66 -24.98 -5.92 1.05
C GLU A 66 -24.52 -7.18 0.32
N LYS A 67 -23.42 -7.09 -0.44
CA LYS A 67 -22.84 -8.24 -1.14
C LYS A 67 -22.30 -9.31 -0.18
N HIS A 68 -21.74 -8.91 0.96
CA HIS A 68 -21.26 -9.83 1.98
C HIS A 68 -22.41 -10.46 2.79
N LYS A 69 -23.53 -9.76 2.96
CA LYS A 69 -24.74 -10.32 3.61
C LYS A 69 -25.48 -11.32 2.71
N LYS A 70 -25.34 -11.22 1.39
CA LYS A 70 -25.91 -12.14 0.39
C LYS A 70 -25.06 -13.39 0.12
N LYS A 71 -23.86 -13.48 0.68
CA LYS A 71 -22.94 -14.62 0.55
C LYS A 71 -23.01 -15.45 1.83
#